data_AF-A0A2S7QEP7-F1
#
_entry.id   AF-A0A2S7QEP7-F1
#
_cell.length_a   1.000
_cell.length_b   1.000
_cell.length_c   1.000
_cell.angle_alpha   90.00
_cell.angle_beta   90.00
_cell.angle_gamma   90.00
#
_symmetry.space_group_name_H-M   'P 1'
#
loop_
_entity.id
_entity.type
_entity.pdbx_description
1 polymer ?
#
loop_
_entity_poly.entity_id
_entity_poly.type
_entity_poly.pdbx_seq_one_letter_code
_entity_poly.pdbx_strand_id
1 'polypeptide(L)'
;MLPSPSDSTSHLASIDGTPVPDILSRHTPTDRLNIPGFLDEQVEEYRTWQQSRVKKTALKKDYKRACDVMIEQGINLYLICRNPNPKFLVDEGVKRGTAERVVSDIDYWFENIKRRRI
;
A
#
# COMPACT_ATOMS: atom_id res chain seq x y z
N MET A 1 38.87 25.92 -41.45
CA MET A 1 38.68 24.62 -40.79
C MET A 1 37.23 24.57 -40.31
N LEU A 2 36.36 23.92 -41.09
CA LEU A 2 34.93 23.63 -40.83
C LEU A 2 34.56 22.47 -41.75
N PRO A 3 33.92 21.39 -41.27
CA PRO A 3 33.24 20.44 -42.15
C PRO A 3 31.71 20.59 -42.11
N SER A 4 31.10 20.45 -43.29
CA SER A 4 29.66 20.34 -43.54
C SER A 4 29.09 18.99 -43.11
N PRO A 5 27.76 18.87 -42.89
CA PRO A 5 27.09 17.63 -42.50
C PRO A 5 26.64 16.79 -43.70
N SER A 6 26.44 15.48 -43.50
CA SER A 6 25.70 14.62 -44.44
C SER A 6 24.98 13.51 -43.68
N ASP A 7 23.65 13.57 -43.73
CA ASP A 7 22.70 12.56 -43.29
C ASP A 7 22.58 11.43 -44.32
N SER A 8 22.35 10.18 -43.87
CA SER A 8 21.17 9.36 -44.24
C SER A 8 21.38 7.85 -44.02
N THR A 9 20.66 7.34 -43.02
CA THR A 9 19.76 6.16 -42.97
C THR A 9 19.91 4.99 -43.95
N SER A 10 19.94 3.75 -43.41
CA SER A 10 19.11 2.57 -43.82
C SER A 10 19.35 1.38 -42.84
N HIS A 11 18.38 1.04 -41.98
CA HIS A 11 17.41 -0.08 -42.09
C HIS A 11 17.99 -1.49 -42.29
N LEU A 12 17.94 -2.36 -41.26
CA LEU A 12 17.03 -3.53 -41.16
C LEU A 12 17.35 -4.46 -39.96
N ALA A 13 16.25 -4.77 -39.26
CA ALA A 13 15.93 -5.84 -38.31
C ALA A 13 16.91 -7.00 -38.05
N SER A 14 16.97 -7.44 -36.79
CA SER A 14 16.54 -8.80 -36.45
C SER A 14 16.17 -8.91 -34.97
N ILE A 15 14.92 -9.31 -34.75
CA ILE A 15 14.29 -9.61 -33.47
C ILE A 15 14.30 -11.13 -33.36
N ASP A 16 14.95 -11.67 -32.34
CA ASP A 16 14.68 -12.99 -31.77
C ASP A 16 15.37 -13.01 -30.40
N GLY A 17 14.78 -13.31 -29.25
CA GLY A 17 13.51 -13.94 -28.97
C GLY A 17 13.71 -14.71 -27.66
N THR A 18 13.31 -14.10 -26.53
CA THR A 18 12.69 -14.73 -25.34
C THR A 18 12.62 -13.65 -24.25
N PRO A 19 11.50 -12.92 -24.07
CA PRO A 19 11.27 -12.26 -22.81
C PRO A 19 10.91 -13.36 -21.82
N VAL A 20 11.80 -13.59 -20.85
CA VAL A 20 11.45 -14.29 -19.60
C VAL A 20 10.12 -13.70 -19.15
N PRO A 21 9.08 -14.52 -18.84
CA PRO A 21 7.86 -13.96 -18.28
C PRO A 21 8.27 -13.35 -16.95
N ASP A 22 8.40 -12.03 -16.97
CA ASP A 22 8.62 -11.23 -15.79
C ASP A 22 7.37 -11.41 -14.96
N ILE A 23 7.43 -12.34 -13.99
CA ILE A 23 6.43 -12.53 -12.93
C ILE A 23 6.53 -11.33 -11.97
N LEU A 24 6.65 -10.12 -12.51
CA LEU A 24 6.08 -8.97 -11.87
C LEU A 24 4.59 -9.16 -12.04
N SER A 25 3.97 -9.71 -10.99
CA SER A 25 2.58 -9.43 -10.67
C SER A 25 2.44 -7.90 -10.67
N ARG A 26 2.19 -7.36 -11.86
CA ARG A 26 1.84 -5.97 -12.10
C ARG A 26 0.44 -5.84 -11.56
N HIS A 27 0.36 -5.75 -10.23
CA HIS A 27 -0.74 -5.06 -9.59
C HIS A 27 -0.68 -3.63 -10.11
N THR A 28 -1.48 -3.36 -11.13
CA THR A 28 -1.68 -2.04 -11.70
C THR A 28 -1.89 -1.04 -10.54
N PRO A 29 -1.11 0.05 -10.47
CA PRO A 29 -1.11 0.94 -9.32
C PRO A 29 -2.40 1.73 -9.03
N THR A 30 -3.53 1.44 -9.69
CA THR A 30 -4.67 2.37 -9.72
C THR A 30 -6.03 1.78 -9.31
N ASP A 31 -6.15 0.46 -9.09
CA ASP A 31 -7.41 -0.18 -8.63
C ASP A 31 -7.46 -0.47 -7.11
N ARG A 32 -6.44 -0.03 -6.35
CA ARG A 32 -5.92 -0.80 -5.23
C ARG A 32 -6.75 -0.86 -3.93
N LEU A 33 -7.65 0.08 -3.65
CA LEU A 33 -8.55 0.04 -2.49
C LEU A 33 -9.84 0.82 -2.79
N ASN A 34 -10.69 0.33 -3.70
CA ASN A 34 -12.05 0.87 -3.80
C ASN A 34 -12.91 0.29 -2.68
N ILE A 35 -12.65 0.72 -1.44
CA ILE A 35 -13.48 0.37 -0.30
C ILE A 35 -14.65 1.36 -0.25
N PRO A 36 -15.91 0.92 -0.45
CA PRO A 36 -17.06 1.79 -0.32
C PRO A 36 -17.28 2.20 1.15
N GLY A 37 -17.88 3.38 1.35
CA GLY A 37 -18.22 3.92 2.68
C GLY A 37 -17.29 5.05 3.15
N PHE A 38 -17.54 5.58 4.34
CA PHE A 38 -16.77 6.69 4.91
C PHE A 38 -15.36 6.25 5.34
N LEU A 39 -14.36 7.13 5.18
CA LEU A 39 -12.96 6.78 5.39
C LEU A 39 -12.64 6.40 6.85
N ASP A 40 -13.28 7.07 7.80
CA ASP A 40 -13.19 6.77 9.23
C ASP A 40 -13.84 5.43 9.58
N GLU A 41 -15.00 5.12 9.01
CA GLU A 41 -15.64 3.79 9.15
C GLU A 41 -14.74 2.67 8.62
N GLN A 42 -14.06 2.88 7.49
CA GLN A 42 -13.11 1.90 6.95
C GLN A 42 -11.94 1.63 7.91
N VAL A 43 -11.42 2.69 8.54
CA VAL A 43 -10.34 2.57 9.54
C VAL A 43 -10.84 1.84 10.79
N GLU A 44 -12.08 2.08 11.24
CA GLU A 44 -12.67 1.37 12.39
C GLU A 44 -12.96 -0.11 12.11
N GLU A 45 -13.41 -0.46 10.90
CA GLU A 45 -13.54 -1.85 10.48
C GLU A 45 -12.19 -2.56 10.46
N TYR A 46 -11.17 -1.90 9.91
CA TYR A 46 -9.81 -2.42 9.86
C TYR A 46 -9.24 -2.64 11.27
N ARG A 47 -9.42 -1.66 12.17
CA ARG A 47 -9.08 -1.77 13.59
C ARG A 47 -9.73 -2.97 14.24
N THR A 48 -11.03 -3.16 14.00
CA THR A 48 -11.80 -4.28 14.55
C THR A 48 -11.20 -5.62 14.12
N TRP A 49 -10.83 -5.73 12.84
CA TRP A 49 -10.13 -6.91 12.34
C TRP A 49 -8.75 -7.11 12.99
N GLN A 50 -7.93 -6.06 13.12
CA GLN A 50 -6.62 -6.16 13.78
C GLN A 50 -6.76 -6.63 15.23
N GLN A 51 -7.71 -6.07 15.98
CA GLN A 51 -7.96 -6.42 17.37
C GLN A 51 -8.49 -7.85 17.55
N SER A 52 -9.19 -8.40 16.54
CA SER A 52 -9.65 -9.80 16.57
C SER A 52 -8.49 -10.80 16.55
N ARG A 53 -7.33 -10.42 16.00
CA ARG A 53 -6.14 -11.28 15.85
C ARG A 53 -5.22 -11.30 17.08
N VAL A 54 -5.51 -10.51 18.11
CA VAL A 54 -4.68 -10.42 19.31
C VAL A 54 -5.47 -10.64 20.60
N LYS A 55 -4.93 -11.45 21.51
CA LYS A 55 -5.55 -11.70 22.82
C LYS A 55 -5.18 -10.67 23.88
N LYS A 56 -3.98 -10.08 23.79
CA LYS A 56 -3.45 -9.17 24.82
C LYS A 56 -4.09 -7.80 24.73
N THR A 57 -4.70 -7.33 25.81
CA THR A 57 -5.36 -6.02 25.91
C THR A 57 -4.42 -4.86 25.59
N ALA A 58 -3.15 -4.94 25.99
CA ALA A 58 -2.15 -3.92 25.66
C ALA A 58 -1.96 -3.75 24.15
N LEU A 59 -1.90 -4.85 23.39
CA LEU A 59 -1.79 -4.78 21.92
C LEU A 59 -3.08 -4.25 21.28
N LYS A 60 -4.26 -4.62 21.81
CA LYS A 60 -5.52 -4.03 21.34
C LYS A 60 -5.54 -2.51 21.52
N LYS A 61 -5.05 -2.02 22.66
CA LYS A 61 -4.91 -0.57 22.93
C LYS A 61 -3.93 0.09 21.96
N ASP A 62 -2.79 -0.55 21.67
CA ASP A 62 -1.84 -0.01 20.69
C ASP A 62 -2.47 0.12 19.29
N TYR A 63 -3.21 -0.90 18.82
CA TYR A 63 -3.94 -0.82 17.54
C TYR A 63 -5.03 0.25 17.55
N LYS A 64 -5.74 0.41 18.68
CA LYS A 64 -6.70 1.51 18.82
C LYS A 64 -6.00 2.86 18.63
N ARG A 65 -4.91 3.11 19.37
CA ARG A 65 -4.17 4.38 19.27
C ARG A 65 -3.69 4.63 17.84
N ALA A 66 -3.19 3.62 17.14
CA ALA A 66 -2.76 3.77 15.76
C ALA A 66 -3.89 4.23 14.84
N CYS A 67 -5.08 3.64 14.98
CA CYS A 67 -6.25 4.00 14.18
C CYS A 67 -6.82 5.38 14.58
N ASP A 68 -6.79 5.73 15.88
CA ASP A 68 -7.17 7.07 16.35
C ASP A 68 -6.28 8.14 15.69
N VAL A 69 -4.96 7.94 15.68
CA VAL A 69 -3.99 8.84 15.01
C VAL A 69 -4.29 8.99 13.52
N MET A 70 -4.61 7.89 12.85
CA MET A 70 -4.99 7.89 11.43
C MET A 70 -6.23 8.75 11.18
N ILE A 71 -7.26 8.61 12.00
CA ILE A 71 -8.50 9.40 11.89
C ILE A 71 -8.23 10.88 12.23
N GLU A 72 -7.55 11.15 13.34
CA GLU A 72 -7.19 12.50 13.81
C GLU A 72 -6.39 13.29 12.76
N GLN A 73 -5.48 12.62 12.04
CA GLN A 73 -4.65 13.24 10.99
C GLN A 73 -5.27 13.16 9.59
N GLY A 74 -6.45 12.56 9.42
CA GLY A 74 -7.08 12.36 8.10
C GLY A 74 -6.32 11.38 7.19
N ILE A 75 -5.45 10.54 7.75
CA ILE A 75 -4.69 9.52 7.03
C ILE A 75 -5.54 8.25 6.91
N ASN A 76 -6.06 7.99 5.73
CA ASN A 76 -6.86 6.79 5.46
C ASN A 76 -6.02 5.62 4.91
N LEU A 77 -6.64 4.43 4.84
CA LEU A 77 -6.00 3.19 4.37
C LEU A 77 -5.44 3.31 2.94
N TYR A 78 -6.15 4.01 2.04
CA TYR A 78 -5.69 4.25 0.68
C TYR A 78 -4.38 5.05 0.64
N LEU A 79 -4.26 6.11 1.45
CA LEU A 79 -3.03 6.92 1.51
C LEU A 79 -1.84 6.10 2.03
N ILE A 80 -2.06 5.24 3.02
CA ILE A 80 -1.01 4.37 3.57
C ILE A 80 -0.56 3.34 2.52
N CYS A 81 -1.49 2.69 1.81
CA CYS A 81 -1.12 1.76 0.73
C CYS A 81 -0.37 2.46 -0.40
N ARG A 82 -0.72 3.71 -0.72
CA ARG A 82 -0.03 4.49 -1.75
C ARG A 82 1.40 4.85 -1.35
N ASN A 83 1.63 5.15 -0.07
CA ASN A 83 2.95 5.49 0.46
C ASN A 83 3.18 4.87 1.85
N PRO A 84 3.56 3.59 1.91
CA PRO A 84 3.73 2.86 3.17
C PRO A 84 4.83 3.48 4.03
N ASN A 85 4.43 4.10 5.15
CA ASN A 85 5.38 4.68 6.10
C ASN A 85 4.85 4.55 7.54
N PRO A 86 5.43 3.70 8.40
CA PRO A 86 4.97 3.55 9.78
C PRO A 86 5.46 4.67 10.71
N LYS A 87 6.36 5.57 10.26
CA LYS A 87 7.04 6.54 11.12
C LYS A 87 6.07 7.50 11.81
N PHE A 88 5.02 7.96 11.14
CA PHE A 88 4.06 8.90 11.73
C PHE A 88 3.34 8.30 12.95
N LEU A 89 3.08 6.98 12.94
CA LEU A 89 2.50 6.29 14.09
C LEU A 89 3.49 6.19 15.25
N VAL A 90 4.76 5.91 14.94
CA VAL A 90 5.82 5.82 15.95
C VAL A 90 6.06 7.16 16.62
N ASP A 91 6.07 8.24 15.84
CA ASP A 91 6.22 9.61 16.34
C ASP A 91 5.05 10.01 17.27
N GLU A 92 3.87 9.40 17.08
CA GLU A 92 2.67 9.56 17.92
C GLU A 92 2.58 8.56 19.10
N GLY A 93 3.68 7.86 19.39
CA GLY A 93 3.81 6.96 20.55
C GLY A 93 3.29 5.53 20.32
N VAL A 94 2.96 5.14 19.09
CA VAL A 94 2.64 3.75 18.77
C VAL A 94 3.92 2.92 18.76
N LYS A 95 3.89 1.74 19.40
CA LYS A 95 5.04 0.83 19.38
C LYS A 95 5.44 0.48 17.95
N ARG A 96 6.74 0.53 17.65
CA ARG A 96 7.31 0.24 16.32
C ARG A 96 6.72 -1.02 15.66
N GLY A 97 6.68 -2.14 16.37
CA GLY A 97 6.16 -3.40 15.82
C GLY A 97 4.66 -3.36 15.50
N THR A 98 3.88 -2.57 16.24
CA THR A 98 2.45 -2.34 15.92
C THR A 98 2.32 -1.44 14.70
N ALA A 99 3.11 -0.36 14.63
CA ALA A 99 3.11 0.57 13.50
C ALA A 99 3.48 -0.12 12.18
N GLU A 100 4.54 -0.95 12.19
CA GLU A 100 4.94 -1.75 11.02
C GLU A 100 3.81 -2.69 10.57
N ARG A 101 3.15 -3.37 11.51
CA ARG A 101 2.02 -4.26 11.21
C ARG A 101 0.80 -3.53 10.68
N VAL A 102 0.47 -2.37 11.24
CA VAL A 102 -0.65 -1.53 10.76
C VAL A 102 -0.47 -1.19 9.29
N VAL A 103 0.75 -0.83 8.87
CA VAL A 103 1.02 -0.50 7.48
C VAL A 103 1.02 -1.75 6.59
N SER A 104 1.68 -2.83 7.01
CA SER A 104 1.84 -4.03 6.18
C SER A 104 0.54 -4.84 6.01
N ASP A 105 -0.36 -4.79 6.99
CA ASP A 105 -1.54 -5.66 7.00
C ASP A 105 -2.73 -5.12 6.17
N ILE A 106 -2.66 -3.90 5.65
CA ILE A 106 -3.78 -3.25 4.94
C ILE A 106 -4.14 -4.01 3.67
N ASP A 107 -3.16 -4.28 2.80
CA ASP A 107 -3.38 -5.02 1.55
C ASP A 107 -3.95 -6.41 1.84
N TYR A 108 -3.39 -7.11 2.83
CA TYR A 108 -3.88 -8.43 3.23
C TYR A 108 -5.34 -8.38 3.70
N TRP A 109 -5.68 -7.43 4.56
CA TRP A 109 -7.05 -7.26 5.04
C TRP A 109 -8.02 -6.95 3.91
N PHE A 110 -7.65 -6.04 3.00
CA PHE A 110 -8.54 -5.69 1.91
C PHE A 110 -8.80 -6.88 0.98
N GLU A 111 -7.74 -7.55 0.51
CA GLU A 111 -7.84 -8.64 -0.46
C GLU A 111 -8.55 -9.87 0.13
N ASN A 112 -8.30 -10.20 1.39
CA ASN A 112 -8.75 -11.46 1.97
C ASN A 112 -10.00 -11.34 2.83
N ILE A 113 -10.29 -10.15 3.36
CA ILE A 113 -11.36 -9.96 4.35
C ILE A 113 -12.43 -9.00 3.84
N LYS A 114 -12.06 -7.81 3.36
CA LYS A 114 -13.04 -6.79 2.93
C LYS A 114 -13.65 -7.14 1.57
N ARG A 115 -12.84 -7.47 0.56
CA ARG A 115 -13.33 -7.80 -0.79
C ARG A 115 -14.25 -9.02 -0.81
N ARG A 116 -14.04 -10.01 0.06
CA ARG A 116 -14.89 -11.22 0.13
C ARG A 116 -16.28 -10.96 0.73
N ARG A 117 -16.53 -9.78 1.27
CA ARG A 117 -17.77 -9.40 1.96
C ARG A 117 -18.60 -8.37 1.20
N ILE A 118 -18.09 -7.90 0.06
CA ILE A 118 -18.79 -7.04 -0.90
C ILE A 118 -19.30 -7.97 -2.01
#